data_AF-R9WIP8-F1
#
_entry.id   AF-R9WIP8-F1
#
_cell.length_a   1.000
_cell.length_b   1.000
_cell.length_c   1.000
_cell.angle_alpha   90.00
_cell.angle_beta   90.00
_cell.angle_gamma   90.00
#
_symmetry.space_group_name_H-M   'P 1'
#
loop_
_entity.id
_entity.type
_entity.pdbx_description
1 polymer ?
#
loop_
_entity_poly.entity_id
_entity_poly.type
_entity_poly.pdbx_seq_one_letter_code
_entity_poly.pdbx_strand_id
1 'polypeptide(L)'
;MEKKLYGADVVIDSLRKHGINLVFGIPGAKIDRLFEGLDGQDSEGAPKLIVTRHEQNAAFMAQAYGRLTGKTGVAITTSGPGVGNLATGIMTANAEGDPMLAIGGQVQRKDLHRATHQSTPSTEIMAPITQYSAEIQDPNNISEIMANAFEASQDARKGAAFVSLPQDVDDAEVTEKPLPIYETPKMGPADPNDLQKLVELIKNSKMPVILVGQRGADEEITTALRKLLSDYSLPVVETYQAAGVVSRDLEQQSYFGRIGLFRNQVGDQLLQQSDLVIAVGYDPIEYEPRNWNKEGNLRIVNLDTLPAQIDNHYTPIMQLVGNITTSLTELDKLLKGYEYPVAATEQLAKYKQELDQDKKIQVPASNDASHPLAVVHAIQENVTDDMHVALDVGSHYIWMARHFRCYQPRHLLISNGMQTLGVGLPWAMVAAMLYPEHKSVAVCGDGGFLFSGAELATAVQHHLNVVTIVWNDGGHYDMVRFQEEMKYSQAAGVKFGNVDIVKYAESFGATGLRVNKPADLTKVLSQAFNIDGPVVVDVPVDYSNNKELAANLIDSQLG
;
A
#
# COMPACT_ATOMS: atom_id res chain seq x y z
N MET A 1 21.56 -8.88 42.49
CA MET A 1 20.42 -9.74 42.15
C MET A 1 20.35 -9.77 40.65
N GLU A 2 20.17 -10.94 40.02
CA GLU A 2 19.87 -11.00 38.58
C GLU A 2 18.59 -10.19 38.32
N LYS A 3 18.58 -9.38 37.27
CA LYS A 3 17.40 -8.60 36.87
C LYS A 3 16.33 -9.61 36.46
N LYS A 4 15.17 -9.57 37.14
CA LYS A 4 14.02 -10.39 36.77
C LYS A 4 13.56 -10.02 35.36
N LEU A 5 13.25 -11.02 34.56
CA LEU A 5 12.74 -10.87 33.20
C LEU A 5 11.21 -11.01 33.25
N TYR A 6 10.49 -10.03 32.73
CA TYR A 6 9.03 -10.05 32.66
C TYR A 6 8.52 -10.26 31.23
N GLY A 7 7.24 -10.59 31.08
CA GLY A 7 6.63 -10.82 29.77
C GLY A 7 6.86 -9.67 28.79
N ALA A 8 6.60 -8.44 29.24
CA ALA A 8 6.89 -7.20 28.50
C ALA A 8 8.35 -7.13 27.98
N ASP A 9 9.32 -7.49 28.83
CA ASP A 9 10.75 -7.47 28.46
C ASP A 9 11.05 -8.45 27.32
N VAL A 10 10.40 -9.63 27.32
CA VAL A 10 10.58 -10.64 26.27
C VAL A 10 9.93 -10.19 24.96
N VAL A 11 8.78 -9.51 25.01
CA VAL A 11 8.17 -8.91 23.82
C VAL A 11 9.13 -7.87 23.22
N ILE A 12 9.65 -6.94 24.02
CA ILE A 12 10.59 -5.90 23.56
C ILE A 12 11.88 -6.50 23.01
N ASP A 13 12.45 -7.50 23.70
CA ASP A 13 13.63 -8.23 23.21
C ASP A 13 13.36 -8.90 21.85
N SER A 14 12.17 -9.49 21.66
CA SER A 14 11.76 -10.04 20.37
C SER A 14 11.67 -8.97 19.28
N LEU A 15 11.03 -7.83 19.56
CA LEU A 15 10.95 -6.70 18.62
C LEU A 15 12.35 -6.23 18.20
N ARG A 16 13.27 -6.10 19.15
CA ARG A 16 14.66 -5.70 18.90
C ARG A 16 15.40 -6.72 18.04
N LYS A 17 15.28 -8.02 18.34
CA LYS A 17 15.92 -9.10 17.58
C LYS A 17 15.43 -9.18 16.13
N HIS A 18 14.18 -8.80 15.87
CA HIS A 18 13.62 -8.69 14.52
C HIS A 18 13.92 -7.32 13.86
N GLY A 19 14.73 -6.47 14.49
CA GLY A 19 15.19 -5.20 13.92
C GLY A 19 14.08 -4.17 13.77
N ILE A 20 13.08 -4.19 14.66
CA ILE A 20 12.00 -3.22 14.75
C ILE A 20 12.50 -1.97 15.47
N ASN A 21 12.34 -0.81 14.82
CA ASN A 21 12.83 0.47 15.34
C ASN A 21 11.69 1.44 15.72
N LEU A 22 10.50 1.24 15.14
CA LEU A 22 9.31 2.05 15.37
C LEU A 22 8.15 1.11 15.71
N VAL A 23 7.37 1.49 16.73
CA VAL A 23 6.10 0.84 17.07
C VAL A 23 5.03 1.90 17.21
N PHE A 24 3.81 1.61 16.75
CA PHE A 24 2.71 2.58 16.72
C PHE A 24 1.60 2.11 17.66
N GLY A 25 1.05 2.97 18.50
CA GLY A 25 0.06 2.47 19.44
C GLY A 25 -0.62 3.47 20.35
N ILE A 26 -1.52 2.93 21.17
CA ILE A 26 -2.23 3.64 22.24
C ILE A 26 -2.18 2.76 23.51
N PRO A 27 -1.72 3.31 24.65
CA PRO A 27 -1.62 2.54 25.88
C PRO A 27 -2.99 2.25 26.49
N GLY A 28 -3.03 1.30 27.43
CA GLY A 28 -4.15 1.10 28.32
C GLY A 28 -3.84 0.05 29.38
N ALA A 29 -4.68 -0.05 30.41
CA ALA A 29 -4.37 -0.80 31.63
C ALA A 29 -4.03 -2.30 31.46
N LYS A 30 -4.32 -2.91 30.31
CA LYS A 30 -4.05 -4.35 30.05
C LYS A 30 -2.75 -4.59 29.27
N ILE A 31 -2.02 -3.53 28.93
CA ILE A 31 -0.80 -3.58 28.13
C ILE A 31 0.22 -2.53 28.62
N ASP A 32 -0.03 -1.88 29.75
CA ASP A 32 0.69 -0.70 30.20
C ASP A 32 2.13 -1.00 30.65
N ARG A 33 2.41 -2.22 31.12
CA ARG A 33 3.79 -2.66 31.38
C ARG A 33 4.62 -2.71 30.10
N LEU A 34 4.08 -3.23 29.00
CA LEU A 34 4.75 -3.16 27.70
C LEU A 34 5.02 -1.71 27.26
N PHE A 35 4.08 -0.79 27.47
CA PHE A 35 4.30 0.63 27.18
C PHE A 35 5.34 1.28 28.10
N GLU A 36 5.38 0.90 29.38
CA GLU A 36 6.42 1.33 30.31
C GLU A 36 7.80 0.86 29.86
N GLY A 37 7.93 -0.37 29.37
CA GLY A 37 9.19 -0.84 28.79
C GLY A 37 9.59 -0.13 27.49
N LEU A 38 8.63 0.38 26.72
CA LEU A 38 8.88 1.07 25.44
C LEU A 38 9.23 2.56 25.59
N ASP A 39 8.69 3.25 26.61
CA ASP A 39 8.83 4.72 26.76
C ASP A 39 9.17 5.18 28.20
N GLY A 40 9.36 4.23 29.12
CA GLY A 40 9.72 4.49 30.52
C GLY A 40 11.20 4.80 30.74
N GLN A 41 11.61 4.85 32.01
CA GLN A 41 12.98 5.24 32.40
C GLN A 41 14.05 4.26 31.92
N ASP A 42 13.70 2.97 31.79
CA ASP A 42 14.59 1.88 31.42
C ASP A 42 14.44 1.46 29.94
N SER A 43 13.83 2.30 29.09
CA SER A 43 13.52 2.01 27.67
C SER A 43 14.75 2.04 26.74
N GLU A 44 15.97 2.10 27.27
CA GLU A 44 17.20 2.18 26.48
C GLU A 44 17.34 0.97 25.53
N GLY A 45 17.34 1.26 24.23
CA GLY A 45 17.43 0.26 23.17
C GLY A 45 16.10 -0.42 22.81
N ALA A 46 14.97 -0.01 23.39
CA ALA A 46 13.64 -0.38 22.92
C ALA A 46 13.30 0.32 21.59
N PRO A 47 12.41 -0.25 20.76
CA PRO A 47 11.85 0.45 19.62
C PRO A 47 11.17 1.75 20.07
N LYS A 48 11.29 2.82 19.28
CA LYS A 48 10.67 4.10 19.59
C LYS A 48 9.16 3.99 19.44
N LEU A 49 8.44 4.29 20.53
CA LEU A 49 6.98 4.38 20.53
C LEU A 49 6.50 5.67 19.86
N ILE A 50 5.58 5.52 18.92
CA ILE A 50 4.81 6.61 18.31
C ILE A 50 3.37 6.50 18.81
N VAL A 51 2.99 7.42 19.71
CA VAL A 51 1.64 7.48 20.26
C VAL A 51 0.70 8.13 19.24
N THR A 52 -0.30 7.37 18.79
CA THR A 52 -1.29 7.79 17.79
C THR A 52 -2.53 8.39 18.45
N ARG A 53 -3.51 8.83 17.66
CA ARG A 53 -4.83 9.33 18.15
C ARG A 53 -5.96 8.34 17.93
N HIS A 54 -5.74 7.31 17.12
CA HIS A 54 -6.67 6.19 16.95
C HIS A 54 -5.92 4.92 16.53
N GLU A 55 -6.31 3.74 17.03
CA GLU A 55 -5.62 2.48 16.74
C GLU A 55 -5.66 2.10 15.26
N GLN A 56 -6.76 2.43 14.56
CA GLN A 56 -6.83 2.34 13.09
C GLN A 56 -5.60 2.97 12.43
N ASN A 57 -5.20 4.16 12.88
CA ASN A 57 -4.07 4.87 12.28
C ASN A 57 -2.73 4.28 12.75
N ALA A 58 -2.66 3.70 13.94
CA ALA A 58 -1.50 2.89 14.35
C ALA A 58 -1.31 1.68 13.41
N ALA A 59 -2.40 0.99 13.06
CA ALA A 59 -2.35 -0.10 12.09
C ALA A 59 -1.97 0.40 10.69
N PHE A 60 -2.51 1.53 10.21
CA PHE A 60 -2.10 2.10 8.93
C PHE A 60 -0.62 2.53 8.91
N MET A 61 -0.10 3.11 10.00
CA MET A 61 1.32 3.44 10.10
C MET A 61 2.20 2.17 10.12
N ALA A 62 1.80 1.14 10.87
CA ALA A 62 2.48 -0.16 10.85
C ALA A 62 2.47 -0.79 9.44
N GLN A 63 1.33 -0.75 8.75
CA GLN A 63 1.21 -1.19 7.36
C GLN A 63 2.19 -0.45 6.44
N ALA A 64 2.24 0.89 6.50
CA ALA A 64 3.17 1.69 5.69
C ALA A 64 4.63 1.38 6.00
N TYR A 65 4.97 1.20 7.28
CA TYR A 65 6.32 0.78 7.67
C TYR A 65 6.66 -0.57 7.02
N GLY A 66 5.72 -1.50 7.02
CA GLY A 66 5.90 -2.81 6.40
C GLY A 66 6.14 -2.73 4.90
N ARG A 67 5.29 -1.95 4.22
CA ARG A 67 5.38 -1.72 2.78
C ARG A 67 6.68 -1.06 2.33
N LEU A 68 7.15 -0.07 3.09
CA LEU A 68 8.32 0.75 2.73
C LEU A 68 9.64 0.07 3.08
N THR A 69 9.70 -0.66 4.19
CA THR A 69 10.96 -1.24 4.68
C THR A 69 11.14 -2.71 4.29
N GLY A 70 10.06 -3.39 3.91
CA GLY A 70 10.04 -4.85 3.74
C GLY A 70 10.19 -5.64 5.04
N LYS A 71 10.28 -4.98 6.20
CA LYS A 71 10.25 -5.59 7.55
C LYS A 71 8.83 -5.57 8.09
N THR A 72 8.52 -6.37 9.11
CA THR A 72 7.20 -6.33 9.76
C THR A 72 6.98 -4.99 10.48
N GLY A 73 5.93 -4.24 10.13
CA GLY A 73 5.49 -3.09 10.91
C GLY A 73 4.69 -3.51 12.14
N VAL A 74 4.77 -2.74 13.24
CA VAL A 74 4.20 -3.17 14.53
C VAL A 74 3.20 -2.16 15.09
N ALA A 75 1.97 -2.62 15.33
CA ALA A 75 0.91 -1.86 16.00
C ALA A 75 0.61 -2.47 17.38
N ILE A 76 0.49 -1.66 18.43
CA ILE A 76 0.27 -2.11 19.80
C ILE A 76 -0.91 -1.36 20.43
N THR A 77 -1.83 -2.09 21.06
CA THR A 77 -2.99 -1.48 21.74
C THR A 77 -3.43 -2.28 22.97
N THR A 78 -4.33 -1.69 23.77
CA THR A 78 -4.98 -2.33 24.91
C THR A 78 -6.13 -3.26 24.50
N SER A 79 -6.77 -3.91 25.47
CA SER A 79 -7.82 -4.90 25.23
C SER A 79 -9.15 -4.30 24.75
N GLY A 80 -10.08 -5.17 24.33
CA GLY A 80 -11.45 -4.80 23.97
C GLY A 80 -11.52 -3.80 22.81
N PRO A 81 -11.98 -2.55 23.02
CA PRO A 81 -12.11 -1.57 21.95
C PRO A 81 -10.77 -1.24 21.27
N GLY A 82 -9.64 -1.31 21.97
CA GLY A 82 -8.32 -1.09 21.35
C GLY A 82 -8.07 -2.10 20.23
N VAL A 83 -8.23 -3.39 20.56
CA VAL A 83 -8.18 -4.49 19.57
C VAL A 83 -9.22 -4.29 18.47
N GLY A 84 -10.48 -4.00 18.81
CA GLY A 84 -11.55 -3.79 17.83
C GLY A 84 -11.22 -2.70 16.81
N ASN A 85 -10.59 -1.60 17.26
CA ASN A 85 -10.21 -0.48 16.40
C ASN A 85 -9.04 -0.78 15.45
N LEU A 86 -8.28 -1.87 15.66
CA LEU A 86 -7.24 -2.33 14.72
C LEU A 86 -7.81 -3.08 13.52
N ALA A 87 -9.04 -3.59 13.59
CA ALA A 87 -9.58 -4.57 12.65
C ALA A 87 -9.47 -4.12 11.18
N THR A 88 -9.88 -2.90 10.87
CA THR A 88 -9.81 -2.38 9.49
C THR A 88 -8.37 -2.29 9.00
N GLY A 89 -7.45 -1.75 9.80
CA GLY A 89 -6.04 -1.65 9.39
C GLY A 89 -5.35 -3.00 9.22
N ILE A 90 -5.66 -3.97 10.09
CA ILE A 90 -5.21 -5.36 9.94
C ILE A 90 -5.73 -5.97 8.63
N MET A 91 -7.02 -5.81 8.36
CA MET A 91 -7.65 -6.31 7.14
C MET A 91 -7.03 -5.68 5.88
N THR A 92 -6.76 -4.38 5.89
CA THR A 92 -6.09 -3.67 4.79
C THR A 92 -4.68 -4.20 4.56
N ALA A 93 -3.86 -4.28 5.61
CA ALA A 93 -2.48 -4.78 5.50
C ALA A 93 -2.42 -6.22 4.99
N ASN A 94 -3.30 -7.09 5.49
CA ASN A 94 -3.34 -8.50 5.10
C ASN A 94 -3.79 -8.71 3.65
N ALA A 95 -4.79 -7.94 3.20
CA ALA A 95 -5.30 -8.02 1.84
C ALA A 95 -4.32 -7.45 0.82
N GLU A 96 -3.53 -6.46 1.23
CA GLU A 96 -2.57 -5.75 0.41
C GLU A 96 -1.14 -6.18 0.71
N GLY A 97 -0.91 -7.43 1.12
CA GLY A 97 0.43 -8.03 1.13
C GLY A 97 1.48 -7.30 1.99
N ASP A 98 1.08 -6.52 2.99
CA ASP A 98 2.01 -5.72 3.80
C ASP A 98 2.33 -6.46 5.11
N PRO A 99 3.61 -6.70 5.41
CA PRO A 99 4.00 -7.44 6.60
C PRO A 99 3.72 -6.60 7.85
N MET A 100 2.81 -7.08 8.70
CA MET A 100 2.40 -6.37 9.91
C MET A 100 2.20 -7.32 11.09
N LEU A 101 2.55 -6.87 12.29
CA LEU A 101 2.22 -7.53 13.56
C LEU A 101 1.41 -6.58 14.44
N ALA A 102 0.21 -6.99 14.78
CA ALA A 102 -0.64 -6.33 15.75
C ALA A 102 -0.56 -7.04 17.11
N ILE A 103 -0.27 -6.30 18.18
CA ILE A 103 -0.24 -6.80 19.56
C ILE A 103 -1.38 -6.13 20.34
N GLY A 104 -2.31 -6.94 20.81
CA GLY A 104 -3.46 -6.49 21.59
C GLY A 104 -3.38 -6.97 23.03
N GLY A 105 -3.53 -6.07 24.00
CA GLY A 105 -3.72 -6.47 25.39
C GLY A 105 -4.99 -7.33 25.57
N GLN A 106 -5.04 -8.09 26.64
CA GLN A 106 -6.21 -8.89 27.02
C GLN A 106 -6.41 -8.86 28.53
N VAL A 107 -7.64 -9.13 28.98
CA VAL A 107 -7.90 -9.36 30.41
C VAL A 107 -7.03 -10.50 30.95
N GLN A 108 -6.90 -10.57 32.27
CA GLN A 108 -6.17 -11.67 32.90
C GLN A 108 -6.80 -13.02 32.51
N ARG A 109 -5.98 -14.06 32.34
CA ARG A 109 -6.44 -15.40 31.90
C ARG A 109 -7.61 -15.94 32.73
N LYS A 110 -7.62 -15.69 34.04
CA LYS A 110 -8.71 -16.08 34.97
C LYS A 110 -10.07 -15.42 34.69
N ASP A 111 -10.08 -14.35 33.91
CA ASP A 111 -11.26 -13.51 33.63
C ASP A 111 -11.74 -13.63 32.17
N LEU A 112 -11.06 -14.41 31.31
CA LEU A 112 -11.40 -14.56 29.87
C LEU A 112 -12.86 -14.93 29.62
N HIS A 113 -13.44 -15.80 30.46
CA HIS A 113 -14.83 -16.26 30.33
C HIS A 113 -15.81 -15.54 31.25
N ARG A 114 -15.43 -14.36 31.76
CA ARG A 114 -16.32 -13.50 32.56
C ARG A 114 -16.80 -12.34 31.71
N ALA A 115 -18.03 -11.89 31.98
CA ALA A 115 -18.51 -10.59 31.53
C ALA A 115 -17.77 -9.50 32.33
N THR A 116 -16.59 -9.12 31.87
CA THR A 116 -15.73 -8.11 32.49
C THR A 116 -15.31 -7.05 31.48
N HIS A 117 -14.86 -5.90 31.97
CA HIS A 117 -14.48 -4.77 31.13
C HIS A 117 -13.41 -5.15 30.11
N GLN A 118 -13.72 -4.92 28.84
CA GLN A 118 -12.79 -5.07 27.71
C GLN A 118 -12.29 -6.51 27.50
N SER A 119 -13.01 -7.53 28.00
CA SER A 119 -12.82 -8.92 27.58
C SER A 119 -13.55 -9.17 26.27
N THR A 120 -12.83 -9.63 25.26
CA THR A 120 -13.36 -10.01 23.94
C THR A 120 -12.61 -11.22 23.43
N PRO A 121 -13.24 -12.06 22.57
CA PRO A 121 -12.56 -13.15 21.90
C PRO A 121 -11.65 -12.62 20.77
N SER A 122 -10.58 -11.93 21.16
CA SER A 122 -9.74 -11.13 20.26
C SER A 122 -9.15 -11.96 19.12
N THR A 123 -8.69 -13.18 19.40
CA THR A 123 -8.10 -14.07 18.39
C THR A 123 -9.13 -14.52 17.35
N GLU A 124 -10.35 -14.83 17.78
CA GLU A 124 -11.45 -15.27 16.93
C GLU A 124 -11.94 -14.14 16.02
N ILE A 125 -11.96 -12.91 16.54
CA ILE A 125 -12.30 -11.70 15.77
C ILE A 125 -11.24 -11.42 14.70
N MET A 126 -9.95 -11.61 15.02
CA MET A 126 -8.84 -11.27 14.13
C MET A 126 -8.49 -12.38 13.14
N ALA A 127 -8.77 -13.64 13.46
CA ALA A 127 -8.39 -14.78 12.62
C ALA A 127 -8.80 -14.67 11.13
N PRO A 128 -10.00 -14.18 10.76
CA PRO A 128 -10.40 -14.08 9.35
C PRO A 128 -9.62 -13.02 8.54
N ILE A 129 -8.92 -12.10 9.21
CA ILE A 129 -8.26 -10.95 8.60
C ILE A 129 -6.73 -10.97 8.82
N THR A 130 -6.17 -12.10 9.25
CA THR A 130 -4.73 -12.31 9.49
C THR A 130 -4.25 -13.65 8.95
N GLN A 131 -2.96 -13.77 8.64
CA GLN A 131 -2.30 -15.06 8.37
C GLN A 131 -2.08 -15.87 9.66
N TYR A 132 -1.94 -15.19 10.80
CA TYR A 132 -1.69 -15.80 12.10
C TYR A 132 -2.42 -15.02 13.20
N SER A 133 -3.14 -15.71 14.08
CA SER A 133 -3.85 -15.12 15.21
C SER A 133 -3.73 -16.03 16.42
N ALA A 134 -3.06 -15.56 17.48
CA ALA A 134 -2.80 -16.36 18.68
C ALA A 134 -2.95 -15.54 19.98
N GLU A 135 -3.24 -16.21 21.09
CA GLU A 135 -3.23 -15.62 22.43
C GLU A 135 -2.20 -16.32 23.30
N ILE A 136 -1.33 -15.55 23.96
CA ILE A 136 -0.26 -16.10 24.78
C ILE A 136 -0.84 -16.54 26.12
N GLN A 137 -0.84 -17.85 26.37
CA GLN A 137 -1.39 -18.43 27.60
C GLN A 137 -0.32 -18.76 28.66
N ASP A 138 0.97 -18.72 28.32
CA ASP A 138 2.09 -18.95 29.24
C ASP A 138 3.21 -17.94 28.96
N PRO A 139 3.73 -17.21 29.97
CA PRO A 139 4.82 -16.26 29.79
C PRO A 139 6.09 -16.88 29.18
N ASN A 140 6.34 -18.17 29.39
CA ASN A 140 7.48 -18.86 28.83
C ASN A 140 7.35 -19.18 27.33
N ASN A 141 6.18 -18.95 26.72
CA ASN A 141 5.96 -19.14 25.28
C ASN A 141 5.96 -17.82 24.48
N ILE A 142 6.17 -16.67 25.13
CA ILE A 142 6.13 -15.36 24.45
C ILE A 142 7.09 -15.34 23.25
N SER A 143 8.36 -15.72 23.42
CA SER A 143 9.33 -15.64 22.32
C SER A 143 9.00 -16.56 21.16
N GLU A 144 8.38 -17.72 21.40
CA GLU A 144 7.98 -18.66 20.36
C GLU A 144 6.78 -18.14 19.57
N ILE A 145 5.76 -17.61 20.25
CA ILE A 145 4.58 -17.04 19.61
C ILE A 145 4.95 -15.80 18.80
N MET A 146 5.81 -14.94 19.34
CA MET A 146 6.31 -13.77 18.63
C MET A 146 7.11 -14.15 17.38
N ALA A 147 8.03 -15.12 17.47
CA ALA A 147 8.79 -15.61 16.33
C ALA A 147 7.87 -16.13 15.21
N ASN A 148 6.89 -16.97 15.57
CA ASN A 148 5.91 -17.48 14.60
C ASN A 148 5.04 -16.37 13.99
N ALA A 149 4.67 -15.35 14.75
CA ALA A 149 3.92 -14.22 14.23
C ALA A 149 4.74 -13.37 13.25
N PHE A 150 6.04 -13.17 13.52
CA PHE A 150 6.96 -12.53 12.58
C PHE A 150 7.12 -13.35 11.30
N GLU A 151 7.37 -14.66 11.40
CA GLU A 151 7.44 -15.55 10.23
C GLU A 151 6.15 -15.50 9.40
N ALA A 152 4.98 -15.60 10.04
CA ALA A 152 3.70 -15.57 9.34
C ALA A 152 3.43 -14.24 8.63
N SER A 153 3.89 -13.11 9.19
CA SER A 153 3.76 -11.81 8.53
C SER A 153 4.65 -11.69 7.28
N GLN A 154 5.73 -12.47 7.21
CA GLN A 154 6.78 -12.44 6.17
C GLN A 154 6.77 -13.66 5.24
N ASP A 155 5.75 -14.52 5.34
CA ASP A 155 5.61 -15.70 4.48
C ASP A 155 5.51 -15.30 2.99
N ALA A 156 5.53 -16.28 2.07
CA ALA A 156 5.44 -16.06 0.63
C ALA A 156 4.28 -15.12 0.24
N ARG A 157 3.14 -15.26 0.93
CA ARG A 157 2.11 -14.23 0.99
C ARG A 157 2.29 -13.41 2.28
N LYS A 158 3.05 -12.32 2.17
CA LYS A 158 3.17 -11.31 3.23
C LYS A 158 1.77 -10.84 3.67
N GLY A 159 1.64 -10.45 4.93
CA GLY A 159 0.37 -9.98 5.48
C GLY A 159 0.40 -9.71 6.97
N ALA A 160 -0.77 -9.66 7.58
CA ALA A 160 -0.89 -9.32 8.99
C ALA A 160 -0.89 -10.55 9.90
N ALA A 161 -0.23 -10.45 11.04
CA ALA A 161 -0.34 -11.35 12.18
C ALA A 161 -0.89 -10.61 13.40
N PHE A 162 -1.59 -11.33 14.28
CA PHE A 162 -2.15 -10.80 15.52
C PHE A 162 -1.73 -11.66 16.71
N VAL A 163 -1.31 -11.00 17.80
CA VAL A 163 -0.98 -11.62 19.07
C VAL A 163 -1.75 -10.92 20.19
N SER A 164 -2.58 -11.69 20.89
CA SER A 164 -3.26 -11.28 22.12
C SER A 164 -2.36 -11.58 23.33
N LEU A 165 -2.14 -10.57 24.18
CA LEU A 165 -1.28 -10.64 25.36
C LEU A 165 -2.11 -10.37 26.64
N PRO A 166 -2.48 -11.42 27.41
CA PRO A 166 -3.15 -11.26 28.70
C PRO A 166 -2.32 -10.45 29.68
N GLN A 167 -2.97 -9.56 30.42
CA GLN A 167 -2.31 -8.68 31.41
C GLN A 167 -1.44 -9.47 32.40
N ASP A 168 -1.93 -10.58 32.94
CA ASP A 168 -1.18 -11.39 33.90
C ASP A 168 -0.02 -12.18 33.28
N VAL A 169 0.06 -12.23 31.95
CA VAL A 169 1.21 -12.77 31.20
C VAL A 169 2.24 -11.68 30.94
N ASP A 170 1.80 -10.48 30.55
CA ASP A 170 2.64 -9.28 30.41
C ASP A 170 3.41 -8.98 31.71
N ASP A 171 2.71 -9.10 32.85
CA ASP A 171 3.22 -8.85 34.21
C ASP A 171 3.99 -10.02 34.85
N ALA A 172 3.96 -11.21 34.25
CA ALA A 172 4.57 -12.40 34.85
C ALA A 172 6.10 -12.43 34.67
N GLU A 173 6.77 -13.01 35.66
CA GLU A 173 8.19 -13.37 35.55
C GLU A 173 8.35 -14.53 34.56
N VAL A 174 9.28 -14.38 33.61
CA VAL A 174 9.64 -15.40 32.62
C VAL A 174 10.88 -16.14 33.11
N THR A 175 10.79 -17.47 33.15
CA THR A 175 11.88 -18.34 33.59
C THR A 175 12.63 -18.99 32.43
N GLU A 176 11.97 -19.14 31.29
CA GLU A 176 12.59 -19.65 30.07
C GLU A 176 13.44 -18.59 29.38
N LYS A 177 14.52 -19.06 28.74
CA LYS A 177 15.41 -18.18 27.99
C LYS A 177 14.74 -17.78 26.67
N PRO A 178 14.64 -16.48 26.33
CA PRO A 178 14.12 -16.05 25.03
C PRO A 178 14.90 -16.66 23.87
N LEU A 179 14.19 -16.99 22.78
CA LEU A 179 14.79 -17.54 21.57
C LEU A 179 15.97 -16.69 21.06
N PRO A 180 17.04 -17.31 20.53
CA PRO A 180 18.08 -16.58 19.83
C PRO A 180 17.55 -16.01 18.50
N ILE A 181 18.31 -15.12 17.87
CA ILE A 181 18.09 -14.78 16.46
C ILE A 181 18.25 -16.07 15.64
N TYR A 182 17.32 -16.31 14.73
CA TYR A 182 17.29 -17.49 13.88
C TYR A 182 17.26 -17.08 12.40
N GLU A 183 17.68 -17.98 11.52
CA GLU A 183 17.70 -17.73 10.09
C GLU A 183 16.33 -18.00 9.46
N THR A 184 15.86 -17.08 8.63
CA THR A 184 14.63 -17.24 7.85
C THR A 184 14.91 -18.12 6.61
N PRO A 185 13.92 -18.92 6.17
CA PRO A 185 14.08 -19.74 4.96
C PRO A 185 14.31 -18.88 3.73
N LYS A 186 15.16 -19.35 2.81
CA LYS A 186 15.40 -18.72 1.50
C LYS A 186 14.81 -19.57 0.39
N MET A 187 13.97 -18.96 -0.44
CA MET A 187 13.38 -19.61 -1.60
C MET A 187 14.35 -19.59 -2.79
N GLY A 188 14.52 -20.72 -3.48
CA GLY A 188 15.27 -20.80 -4.74
C GLY A 188 14.47 -20.23 -5.92
N PRO A 189 15.06 -20.14 -7.13
CA PRO A 189 14.32 -19.73 -8.33
C PRO A 189 13.27 -20.78 -8.72
N ALA A 190 12.37 -20.40 -9.64
CA ALA A 190 11.51 -21.36 -10.32
C ALA A 190 12.34 -22.43 -11.07
N ASP A 191 11.72 -23.57 -11.39
CA ASP A 191 12.40 -24.71 -12.03
C ASP A 191 13.14 -24.28 -13.32
N PRO A 192 14.45 -24.58 -13.46
CA PRO A 192 15.22 -24.16 -14.62
C PRO A 192 14.68 -24.67 -15.96
N ASN A 193 14.03 -25.84 -16.01
CA ASN A 193 13.44 -26.35 -17.25
C ASN A 193 12.16 -25.58 -17.59
N ASP A 194 11.37 -25.18 -16.59
CA ASP A 194 10.19 -24.36 -16.83
C ASP A 194 10.57 -22.92 -17.26
N LEU A 195 11.68 -22.38 -16.73
CA LEU A 195 12.24 -21.13 -17.25
C LEU A 195 12.69 -21.24 -18.72
N GLN A 196 13.26 -22.37 -19.13
CA GLN A 196 13.58 -22.62 -20.55
C GLN A 196 12.32 -22.69 -21.41
N LYS A 197 11.25 -23.34 -20.94
CA LYS A 197 9.96 -23.34 -21.64
C LYS A 197 9.35 -21.94 -21.74
N LEU A 198 9.49 -21.10 -20.71
CA LEU A 198 9.08 -19.70 -20.79
C LEU A 198 9.86 -18.95 -21.90
N VAL A 199 11.17 -19.18 -22.02
CA VAL A 199 11.96 -18.60 -23.12
C VAL A 199 11.42 -19.02 -24.49
N GLU A 200 11.04 -20.28 -24.67
CA GLU A 200 10.40 -20.75 -25.91
C GLU A 200 9.05 -20.05 -26.16
N LEU A 201 8.24 -19.86 -25.12
CA LEU A 201 6.97 -19.12 -25.22
C LEU A 201 7.19 -17.67 -25.64
N ILE A 202 8.16 -16.98 -25.03
CA ILE A 202 8.52 -15.59 -25.35
C ILE A 202 9.02 -15.46 -26.79
N LYS A 203 9.95 -16.34 -27.20
CA LYS A 203 10.52 -16.32 -28.56
C LYS A 203 9.48 -16.58 -29.65
N ASN A 204 8.45 -17.36 -29.35
CA ASN A 204 7.38 -17.71 -30.29
C ASN A 204 6.15 -16.77 -30.19
N SER A 205 6.14 -15.84 -29.24
CA SER A 205 5.04 -14.88 -29.06
C SER A 205 5.21 -13.70 -30.02
N LYS A 206 4.08 -13.25 -30.57
CA LYS A 206 4.03 -12.09 -31.48
C LYS A 206 4.05 -10.77 -30.72
N MET A 207 3.49 -10.74 -29.51
CA MET A 207 3.45 -9.56 -28.67
C MET A 207 3.43 -9.95 -27.18
N PRO A 208 4.57 -10.42 -26.63
CA PRO A 208 4.63 -10.77 -25.22
C PRO A 208 4.56 -9.49 -24.37
N VAL A 209 3.77 -9.53 -23.30
CA VAL A 209 3.55 -8.41 -22.37
C VAL A 209 3.80 -8.87 -20.95
N ILE A 210 4.48 -8.03 -20.15
CA ILE A 210 4.62 -8.25 -18.71
C ILE A 210 3.53 -7.47 -17.98
N LEU A 211 2.75 -8.18 -17.16
CA LEU A 211 1.84 -7.59 -16.18
C LEU A 211 2.51 -7.66 -14.80
N VAL A 212 2.86 -6.51 -14.23
CA VAL A 212 3.50 -6.47 -12.91
C VAL A 212 2.45 -6.13 -11.87
N GLY A 213 2.34 -6.97 -10.84
CA GLY A 213 1.52 -6.69 -9.67
C GLY A 213 2.33 -6.24 -8.45
N GLN A 214 1.65 -6.12 -7.33
CA GLN A 214 2.16 -5.60 -6.07
C GLN A 214 3.47 -6.26 -5.63
N ARG A 215 3.54 -7.60 -5.67
CA ARG A 215 4.76 -8.33 -5.22
C ARG A 215 5.92 -8.10 -6.18
N GLY A 216 5.65 -7.77 -7.44
CA GLY A 216 6.66 -7.39 -8.42
C GLY A 216 7.35 -6.05 -8.13
N ALA A 217 6.82 -5.26 -7.20
CA ALA A 217 7.35 -3.93 -6.84
C ALA A 217 8.27 -3.92 -5.62
N ASP A 218 8.70 -5.08 -5.11
CA ASP A 218 9.81 -5.11 -4.15
C ASP A 218 11.11 -4.67 -4.86
N GLU A 219 12.01 -4.00 -4.14
CA GLU A 219 13.19 -3.32 -4.71
C GLU A 219 14.12 -4.27 -5.49
N GLU A 220 14.41 -5.45 -4.94
CA GLU A 220 15.25 -6.46 -5.59
C GLU A 220 14.61 -7.00 -6.88
N ILE A 221 13.30 -7.23 -6.85
CA ILE A 221 12.54 -7.73 -8.01
C ILE A 221 12.50 -6.65 -9.08
N THR A 222 12.22 -5.40 -8.69
CA THR A 222 12.23 -4.24 -9.59
C THR A 222 13.59 -4.07 -10.26
N THR A 223 14.69 -4.26 -9.52
CA THR A 223 16.05 -4.19 -10.06
C THR A 223 16.29 -5.27 -11.12
N ALA A 224 15.93 -6.52 -10.83
CA ALA A 224 16.05 -7.62 -11.79
C ALA A 224 15.15 -7.42 -13.02
N LEU A 225 13.93 -6.91 -12.82
CA LEU A 225 13.01 -6.59 -13.90
C LEU A 225 13.55 -5.47 -14.78
N ARG A 226 14.01 -4.36 -14.22
CA ARG A 226 14.59 -3.24 -14.98
C ARG A 226 15.77 -3.68 -15.84
N LYS A 227 16.61 -4.60 -15.33
CA LYS A 227 17.70 -5.21 -16.10
C LYS A 227 17.17 -5.99 -17.30
N LEU A 228 16.14 -6.82 -17.11
CA LEU A 228 15.48 -7.56 -18.20
C LEU A 228 14.87 -6.62 -19.25
N LEU A 229 14.20 -5.54 -18.81
CA LEU A 229 13.56 -4.56 -19.69
C LEU A 229 14.59 -3.77 -20.52
N SER A 230 15.73 -3.43 -19.91
CA SER A 230 16.84 -2.75 -20.59
C SER A 230 17.41 -3.59 -21.74
N ASP A 231 17.47 -4.91 -21.59
CA ASP A 231 18.07 -5.80 -22.59
C ASP A 231 17.09 -6.15 -23.72
N TYR A 232 15.79 -6.27 -23.42
CA TYR A 232 14.83 -6.91 -24.34
C TYR A 232 13.61 -6.08 -24.72
N SER A 233 13.46 -4.87 -24.17
CA SER A 233 12.37 -3.94 -24.54
C SER A 233 10.95 -4.51 -24.42
N LEU A 234 10.73 -5.44 -23.50
CA LEU A 234 9.40 -6.01 -23.26
C LEU A 234 8.45 -4.88 -22.78
N PRO A 235 7.22 -4.81 -23.32
CA PRO A 235 6.21 -3.87 -22.83
C PRO A 235 5.67 -4.33 -21.48
N VAL A 236 5.44 -3.36 -20.61
CA VAL A 236 5.03 -3.52 -19.22
C VAL A 236 3.75 -2.74 -18.97
N VAL A 237 2.81 -3.43 -18.32
CA VAL A 237 1.63 -2.84 -17.70
C VAL A 237 1.74 -3.05 -16.19
N GLU A 238 1.52 -1.98 -15.43
CA GLU A 238 1.55 -2.01 -13.97
C GLU A 238 0.11 -2.15 -13.42
N THR A 239 -0.10 -2.89 -12.34
CA THR A 239 -1.23 -2.62 -11.45
C THR A 239 -0.98 -1.31 -10.68
N TYR A 240 -1.96 -0.84 -9.89
CA TYR A 240 -1.76 0.37 -9.09
C TYR A 240 -0.67 0.22 -8.02
N GLN A 241 -0.53 -0.95 -7.36
CA GLN A 241 0.51 -1.13 -6.35
C GLN A 241 1.86 -1.53 -6.95
N ALA A 242 1.92 -1.78 -8.26
CA ALA A 242 3.15 -1.90 -9.03
C ALA A 242 3.71 -0.56 -9.50
N ALA A 243 3.12 0.57 -9.10
CA ALA A 243 3.55 1.89 -9.52
C ALA A 243 5.05 2.12 -9.27
N GLY A 244 5.76 2.48 -10.35
CA GLY A 244 7.18 2.87 -10.29
C GLY A 244 8.17 1.74 -10.55
N VAL A 245 7.71 0.54 -10.92
CA VAL A 245 8.63 -0.52 -11.35
C VAL A 245 9.36 -0.14 -12.64
N VAL A 246 8.71 0.58 -13.56
CA VAL A 246 9.36 1.12 -14.75
C VAL A 246 10.00 2.48 -14.43
N SER A 247 11.32 2.60 -14.65
CA SER A 247 12.07 3.85 -14.41
C SER A 247 11.88 4.88 -15.54
N ARG A 248 12.34 6.11 -15.33
CA ARG A 248 12.35 7.18 -16.35
C ARG A 248 13.02 6.73 -17.65
N ASP A 249 14.18 6.10 -17.54
CA ASP A 249 14.96 5.66 -18.71
C ASP A 249 14.27 4.56 -19.51
N LEU A 250 13.39 3.79 -18.87
CA LEU A 250 12.62 2.70 -19.48
C LEU A 250 11.22 3.14 -19.92
N GLU A 251 10.75 4.35 -19.54
CA GLU A 251 9.38 4.79 -19.79
C GLU A 251 9.03 4.75 -21.27
N GLN A 252 9.90 5.28 -22.13
CA GLN A 252 9.62 5.38 -23.57
C GLN A 252 9.58 4.01 -24.26
N GLN A 253 10.32 3.04 -23.74
CA GLN A 253 10.48 1.73 -24.33
C GLN A 253 9.46 0.72 -23.80
N SER A 254 9.23 0.72 -22.49
CA SER A 254 8.56 -0.38 -21.80
C SER A 254 7.30 0.02 -21.05
N TYR A 255 7.01 1.30 -20.79
CA TYR A 255 5.83 1.68 -19.98
C TYR A 255 4.57 1.90 -20.82
N PHE A 256 3.53 1.10 -20.56
CA PHE A 256 2.20 1.16 -21.22
C PHE A 256 1.06 1.50 -20.26
N GLY A 257 1.37 2.15 -19.14
CA GLY A 257 0.38 2.67 -18.20
C GLY A 257 0.07 1.71 -17.05
N ARG A 258 -0.88 2.13 -16.21
CA ARG A 258 -1.44 1.30 -15.15
C ARG A 258 -2.84 0.85 -15.49
N ILE A 259 -3.17 -0.39 -15.14
CA ILE A 259 -4.54 -0.92 -15.25
C ILE A 259 -5.18 -1.03 -13.87
N GLY A 260 -6.50 -0.92 -13.86
CA GLY A 260 -7.30 -0.95 -12.64
C GLY A 260 -8.62 -0.21 -12.82
N LEU A 261 -9.60 -0.58 -12.00
CA LEU A 261 -10.93 0.00 -11.89
C LEU A 261 -11.82 -0.07 -13.14
N PHE A 262 -11.41 0.53 -14.27
CA PHE A 262 -12.16 0.56 -15.52
C PHE A 262 -11.31 0.03 -16.68
N ARG A 263 -11.88 -0.91 -17.45
CA ARG A 263 -11.23 -1.51 -18.63
C ARG A 263 -11.34 -0.59 -19.85
N ASN A 264 -10.53 0.46 -19.87
CA ASN A 264 -10.49 1.44 -20.97
C ASN A 264 -9.11 2.10 -21.13
N GLN A 265 -8.07 1.56 -20.49
CA GLN A 265 -6.73 2.12 -20.54
C GLN A 265 -5.92 1.50 -21.68
N VAL A 266 -4.85 2.19 -22.09
CA VAL A 266 -3.89 1.66 -23.07
C VAL A 266 -3.34 0.29 -22.65
N GLY A 267 -3.08 0.10 -21.35
CA GLY A 267 -2.67 -1.19 -20.80
C GLY A 267 -3.71 -2.30 -21.02
N ASP A 268 -5.02 -2.01 -20.90
CA ASP A 268 -6.08 -2.98 -21.18
C ASP A 268 -6.12 -3.36 -22.66
N GLN A 269 -5.98 -2.38 -23.56
CA GLN A 269 -5.94 -2.61 -25.01
C GLN A 269 -4.71 -3.46 -25.39
N LEU A 270 -3.55 -3.18 -24.78
CA LEU A 270 -2.33 -3.93 -24.98
C LEU A 270 -2.49 -5.38 -24.51
N LEU A 271 -3.05 -5.61 -23.33
CA LEU A 271 -3.32 -6.96 -22.82
C LEU A 271 -4.29 -7.71 -23.72
N GLN A 272 -5.37 -7.07 -24.19
CA GLN A 272 -6.35 -7.70 -25.08
C GLN A 272 -5.74 -8.16 -26.41
N GLN A 273 -4.79 -7.38 -26.97
CA GLN A 273 -4.13 -7.72 -28.23
C GLN A 273 -2.97 -8.72 -28.08
N SER A 274 -2.49 -8.96 -26.85
CA SER A 274 -1.35 -9.84 -26.59
C SER A 274 -1.69 -11.30 -26.89
N ASP A 275 -0.67 -12.10 -27.24
CA ASP A 275 -0.76 -13.55 -27.36
C ASP A 275 0.02 -14.29 -26.25
N LEU A 276 0.65 -13.56 -25.33
CA LEU A 276 1.33 -14.07 -24.14
C LEU A 276 1.44 -12.98 -23.06
N VAL A 277 0.83 -13.21 -21.91
CA VAL A 277 1.00 -12.38 -20.71
C VAL A 277 1.86 -13.10 -19.68
N ILE A 278 2.90 -12.43 -19.19
CA ILE A 278 3.74 -12.88 -18.10
C ILE A 278 3.37 -12.06 -16.87
N ALA A 279 2.57 -12.63 -15.99
CA ALA A 279 2.17 -12.00 -14.75
C ALA A 279 3.28 -12.19 -13.71
N VAL A 280 3.83 -11.10 -13.18
CA VAL A 280 4.97 -11.09 -12.24
C VAL A 280 4.49 -10.53 -10.91
N GLY A 281 4.47 -11.39 -9.88
CA GLY A 281 4.04 -11.00 -8.53
C GLY A 281 2.62 -10.41 -8.49
N TYR A 282 1.72 -10.98 -9.29
CA TYR A 282 0.38 -10.47 -9.52
C TYR A 282 -0.64 -11.01 -8.51
N ASP A 283 -1.33 -10.10 -7.81
CA ASP A 283 -2.47 -10.43 -6.98
C ASP A 283 -3.79 -10.04 -7.68
N PRO A 284 -4.70 -10.99 -7.94
CA PRO A 284 -5.99 -10.70 -8.54
C PRO A 284 -6.84 -9.65 -7.82
N ILE A 285 -6.59 -9.38 -6.53
CA ILE A 285 -7.31 -8.35 -5.77
C ILE A 285 -7.10 -6.95 -6.36
N GLU A 286 -5.95 -6.70 -6.98
CA GLU A 286 -5.60 -5.37 -7.50
C GLU A 286 -6.39 -4.99 -8.76
N TYR A 287 -6.74 -5.99 -9.57
CA TYR A 287 -7.58 -5.82 -10.75
C TYR A 287 -8.05 -7.18 -11.25
N GLU A 288 -9.33 -7.50 -11.07
CA GLU A 288 -9.76 -8.88 -11.25
C GLU A 288 -9.56 -9.36 -12.71
N PRO A 289 -9.09 -10.60 -12.93
CA PRO A 289 -8.84 -11.15 -14.27
C PRO A 289 -10.01 -11.08 -15.24
N ARG A 290 -11.25 -11.14 -14.73
CA ARG A 290 -12.48 -10.93 -15.53
C ARG A 290 -12.53 -9.58 -16.24
N ASN A 291 -11.74 -8.60 -15.78
CA ASN A 291 -11.68 -7.28 -16.37
C ASN A 291 -10.69 -7.22 -17.53
N TRP A 292 -9.51 -7.84 -17.45
CA TRP A 292 -8.50 -7.72 -18.50
C TRP A 292 -8.39 -8.96 -19.41
N ASN A 293 -8.67 -10.16 -18.91
CA ASN A 293 -8.68 -11.42 -19.65
C ASN A 293 -10.12 -11.95 -19.86
N LYS A 294 -11.07 -11.04 -20.11
CA LYS A 294 -12.50 -11.37 -20.26
C LYS A 294 -12.77 -12.41 -21.35
N GLU A 295 -12.01 -12.35 -22.45
CA GLU A 295 -12.19 -13.23 -23.60
C GLU A 295 -11.62 -14.64 -23.38
N GLY A 296 -10.78 -14.83 -22.35
CA GLY A 296 -10.23 -16.14 -21.97
C GLY A 296 -9.25 -16.76 -22.99
N ASN A 297 -8.77 -15.99 -23.95
CA ASN A 297 -7.91 -16.48 -25.05
C ASN A 297 -6.41 -16.25 -24.80
N LEU A 298 -6.04 -15.52 -23.74
CA LEU A 298 -4.64 -15.22 -23.44
C LEU A 298 -3.91 -16.45 -22.91
N ARG A 299 -2.71 -16.68 -23.44
CA ARG A 299 -1.75 -17.57 -22.80
C ARG A 299 -1.13 -16.81 -21.64
N ILE A 300 -1.34 -17.29 -20.42
CA ILE A 300 -0.85 -16.63 -19.21
C ILE A 300 0.23 -17.50 -18.56
N VAL A 301 1.37 -16.90 -18.24
CA VAL A 301 2.39 -17.47 -17.38
C VAL A 301 2.40 -16.68 -16.07
N ASN A 302 2.29 -17.37 -14.94
CA ASN A 302 2.34 -16.75 -13.63
C ASN A 302 3.72 -16.99 -12.99
N LEU A 303 4.50 -15.93 -12.79
CA LEU A 303 5.76 -15.96 -12.04
C LEU A 303 5.55 -15.29 -10.67
N ASP A 304 5.58 -16.09 -9.62
CA ASP A 304 5.34 -15.60 -8.26
C ASP A 304 6.02 -16.48 -7.20
N THR A 305 6.02 -16.04 -5.95
CA THR A 305 6.50 -16.81 -4.78
C THR A 305 5.48 -17.84 -4.30
N LEU A 306 4.23 -17.76 -4.76
CA LEU A 306 3.15 -18.69 -4.46
C LEU A 306 2.41 -19.12 -5.73
N PRO A 307 1.72 -20.29 -5.73
CA PRO A 307 0.83 -20.66 -6.82
C PRO A 307 -0.28 -19.63 -7.03
N ALA A 308 -0.71 -19.48 -8.29
CA ALA A 308 -1.84 -18.64 -8.65
C ALA A 308 -3.15 -19.14 -8.02
N GLN A 309 -3.99 -18.22 -7.57
CA GLN A 309 -5.40 -18.53 -7.34
C GLN A 309 -6.09 -18.72 -8.69
N ILE A 310 -6.67 -19.91 -8.91
CA ILE A 310 -7.37 -20.22 -10.16
C ILE A 310 -8.73 -19.52 -10.20
N ASP A 311 -9.00 -18.83 -11.30
CA ASP A 311 -10.25 -18.15 -11.62
C ASP A 311 -10.69 -18.52 -13.05
N ASN A 312 -11.98 -18.36 -13.35
CA ASN A 312 -12.54 -18.59 -14.70
C ASN A 312 -11.82 -17.78 -15.80
N HIS A 313 -11.24 -16.64 -15.45
CA HIS A 313 -10.47 -15.76 -16.34
C HIS A 313 -8.97 -15.71 -15.96
N TYR A 314 -8.52 -16.59 -15.06
CA TYR A 314 -7.10 -16.72 -14.70
C TYR A 314 -6.75 -18.18 -14.46
N THR A 315 -6.45 -18.85 -15.56
CA THR A 315 -5.92 -20.22 -15.57
C THR A 315 -4.59 -20.20 -16.30
N PRO A 316 -3.46 -19.97 -15.58
CA PRO A 316 -2.15 -19.92 -16.20
C PRO A 316 -1.83 -21.25 -16.91
N ILE A 317 -1.31 -21.17 -18.13
CA ILE A 317 -0.80 -22.35 -18.86
C ILE A 317 0.50 -22.86 -18.26
N MET A 318 1.16 -22.03 -17.43
CA MET A 318 2.38 -22.34 -16.70
C MET A 318 2.44 -21.51 -15.42
N GLN A 319 2.88 -22.12 -14.33
CA GLN A 319 3.13 -21.45 -13.05
C GLN A 319 4.59 -21.67 -12.65
N LEU A 320 5.33 -20.56 -12.55
CA LEU A 320 6.71 -20.51 -12.12
C LEU A 320 6.70 -20.04 -10.65
N VAL A 321 6.76 -21.00 -9.73
CA VAL A 321 6.75 -20.72 -8.29
C VAL A 321 8.18 -20.74 -7.75
N GLY A 322 8.64 -19.60 -7.24
CA GLY A 322 9.99 -19.44 -6.71
C GLY A 322 10.32 -17.99 -6.40
N ASN A 323 11.54 -17.73 -5.94
CA ASN A 323 12.03 -16.38 -5.73
C ASN A 323 12.04 -15.63 -7.09
N ILE A 324 11.27 -14.54 -7.17
CA ILE A 324 11.03 -13.81 -8.40
C ILE A 324 12.32 -13.13 -8.90
N THR A 325 13.11 -12.51 -8.01
CA THR A 325 14.38 -11.84 -8.34
C THR A 325 15.35 -12.77 -9.06
N THR A 326 15.61 -13.94 -8.49
CA THR A 326 16.52 -14.94 -9.06
C THR A 326 15.94 -15.57 -10.32
N SER A 327 14.63 -15.80 -10.38
CA SER A 327 13.95 -16.31 -11.59
C SER A 327 14.05 -15.34 -12.76
N LEU A 328 13.84 -14.04 -12.54
CA LEU A 328 14.03 -12.99 -13.55
C LEU A 328 15.50 -12.88 -13.99
N THR A 329 16.44 -13.01 -13.04
CA THR A 329 17.88 -12.97 -13.33
C THR A 329 18.32 -14.15 -14.21
N GLU A 330 17.79 -15.36 -13.96
CA GLU A 330 18.07 -16.52 -14.81
C GLU A 330 17.35 -16.40 -16.16
N LEU A 331 16.12 -15.90 -16.19
CA LEU A 331 15.38 -15.62 -17.42
C LEU A 331 16.13 -14.65 -18.34
N ASP A 332 16.69 -13.56 -17.77
CA ASP A 332 17.53 -12.58 -18.49
C ASP A 332 18.70 -13.25 -19.22
N LYS A 333 19.39 -14.19 -18.55
CA LYS A 333 20.50 -14.94 -19.16
C LYS A 333 20.03 -15.87 -20.27
N LEU A 334 18.91 -16.56 -20.07
CA LEU A 334 18.38 -17.53 -21.03
C LEU A 334 17.77 -16.87 -22.28
N LEU A 335 17.33 -15.62 -22.16
CA LEU A 335 16.82 -14.82 -23.28
C LEU A 335 17.90 -14.24 -24.19
N LYS A 336 19.19 -14.45 -23.90
CA LYS A 336 20.30 -13.89 -24.67
C LYS A 336 20.10 -14.05 -26.20
N GLY A 337 20.17 -12.92 -26.90
CA GLY A 337 19.97 -12.84 -28.36
C GLY A 337 18.52 -12.79 -28.81
N TYR A 338 17.56 -12.67 -27.89
CA TYR A 338 16.18 -12.33 -28.21
C TYR A 338 16.09 -10.86 -28.66
N GLU A 339 15.30 -10.64 -29.72
CA GLU A 339 14.89 -9.31 -30.17
C GLU A 339 13.36 -9.25 -30.17
N TYR A 340 12.81 -8.14 -29.71
CA TYR A 340 11.36 -7.97 -29.67
C TYR A 340 10.77 -7.99 -31.10
N PRO A 341 9.60 -8.62 -31.33
CA PRO A 341 9.01 -8.73 -32.65
C PRO A 341 8.81 -7.39 -33.35
N VAL A 342 9.52 -7.18 -34.49
CA VAL A 342 9.42 -5.95 -35.30
C VAL A 342 7.98 -5.67 -35.74
N ALA A 343 7.19 -6.71 -36.03
CA ALA A 343 5.80 -6.54 -36.43
C ALA A 343 4.90 -5.92 -35.35
N ALA A 344 5.28 -6.04 -34.06
CA ALA A 344 4.53 -5.46 -32.94
C ALA A 344 4.99 -4.04 -32.58
N THR A 345 6.20 -3.61 -32.98
CA THR A 345 6.76 -2.31 -32.57
C THR A 345 5.95 -1.12 -33.09
N GLU A 346 5.38 -1.20 -34.30
CA GLU A 346 4.50 -0.16 -34.84
C GLU A 346 3.22 0.01 -34.01
N GLN A 347 2.65 -1.10 -33.53
CA GLN A 347 1.46 -1.06 -32.70
C GLN A 347 1.77 -0.52 -31.30
N LEU A 348 2.89 -0.93 -30.71
CA LEU A 348 3.39 -0.38 -29.45
C LEU A 348 3.64 1.13 -29.55
N ALA A 349 4.21 1.61 -30.66
CA ALA A 349 4.41 3.05 -30.87
C ALA A 349 3.09 3.84 -30.88
N LYS A 350 2.01 3.28 -31.44
CA LYS A 350 0.67 3.90 -31.40
C LYS A 350 0.12 3.96 -29.98
N TYR A 351 0.18 2.86 -29.24
CA TYR A 351 -0.23 2.81 -27.83
C TYR A 351 0.57 3.78 -26.98
N LYS A 352 1.87 3.91 -27.23
CA LYS A 352 2.71 4.88 -26.53
C LYS A 352 2.27 6.33 -26.83
N GLN A 353 2.00 6.63 -28.10
CA GLN A 353 1.49 7.94 -28.49
C GLN A 353 0.16 8.26 -27.82
N GLU A 354 -0.76 7.29 -27.74
CA GLU A 354 -2.05 7.41 -27.03
C GLU A 354 -1.85 7.68 -25.54
N LEU A 355 -1.01 6.89 -24.86
CA LEU A 355 -0.70 7.09 -23.44
C LEU A 355 -0.07 8.46 -23.14
N ASP A 356 0.74 8.98 -24.06
CA ASP A 356 1.37 10.30 -23.93
C ASP A 356 0.44 11.46 -24.35
N GLN A 357 -0.77 11.20 -24.87
CA GLN A 357 -1.76 12.26 -25.12
C GLN A 357 -2.23 12.90 -23.81
N ASP A 358 -2.25 12.15 -22.71
CA ASP A 358 -2.61 12.67 -21.37
C ASP A 358 -1.74 13.87 -20.97
N LYS A 359 -0.45 13.84 -21.33
CA LYS A 359 0.51 14.94 -21.08
C LYS A 359 0.17 16.22 -21.86
N LYS A 360 -0.72 16.13 -22.85
CA LYS A 360 -1.10 17.22 -23.76
C LYS A 360 -2.54 17.68 -23.58
N ILE A 361 -3.31 17.05 -22.66
CA ILE A 361 -4.70 17.44 -22.43
C ILE A 361 -4.73 18.89 -21.99
N GLN A 362 -5.40 19.73 -22.77
CA GLN A 362 -5.67 21.11 -22.38
C GLN A 362 -6.66 21.07 -21.22
N VAL A 363 -6.17 21.48 -20.05
CA VAL A 363 -7.00 21.68 -18.88
C VAL A 363 -8.06 22.74 -19.23
N PRO A 364 -9.37 22.42 -19.12
CA PRO A 364 -10.41 23.41 -19.30
C PRO A 364 -10.20 24.62 -18.38
N ALA A 365 -10.32 25.82 -18.92
CA ALA A 365 -10.23 27.03 -18.11
C ALA A 365 -11.43 27.11 -17.16
N SER A 366 -11.17 27.16 -15.85
CA SER A 366 -12.17 27.37 -14.80
C SER A 366 -11.73 28.54 -13.91
N ASN A 367 -12.71 29.33 -13.47
CA ASN A 367 -12.46 30.43 -12.53
C ASN A 367 -12.68 30.02 -11.08
N ASP A 368 -13.43 28.94 -10.82
CA ASP A 368 -13.97 28.65 -9.50
C ASP A 368 -13.26 27.48 -8.81
N ALA A 369 -13.04 26.37 -9.51
CA ALA A 369 -12.44 25.15 -8.95
C ALA A 369 -11.47 24.49 -9.93
N SER A 370 -10.47 23.78 -9.39
CA SER A 370 -9.38 23.21 -10.17
C SER A 370 -9.82 21.94 -10.88
N HIS A 371 -9.48 21.80 -12.16
CA HIS A 371 -9.67 20.52 -12.84
C HIS A 371 -8.70 19.47 -12.27
N PRO A 372 -9.13 18.21 -12.08
CA PRO A 372 -8.31 17.11 -11.56
C PRO A 372 -6.90 17.00 -12.17
N LEU A 373 -6.79 16.96 -13.50
CA LEU A 373 -5.49 16.89 -14.19
C LEU A 373 -4.55 18.06 -13.86
N ALA A 374 -5.08 19.27 -13.64
CA ALA A 374 -4.26 20.40 -13.24
C ALA A 374 -3.64 20.18 -11.85
N VAL A 375 -4.41 19.59 -10.94
CA VAL A 375 -3.92 19.22 -9.59
C VAL A 375 -2.85 18.14 -9.69
N VAL A 376 -3.07 17.08 -10.49
CA VAL A 376 -2.05 16.05 -10.74
C VAL A 376 -0.75 16.67 -11.27
N HIS A 377 -0.83 17.53 -12.29
CA HIS A 377 0.35 18.19 -12.87
C HIS A 377 1.07 19.08 -11.84
N ALA A 378 0.34 19.90 -11.10
CA ALA A 378 0.93 20.79 -10.11
C ALA A 378 1.57 20.02 -8.94
N ILE A 379 1.05 18.83 -8.59
CA ILE A 379 1.73 17.91 -7.66
C ILE A 379 3.01 17.37 -8.30
N GLN A 380 2.93 16.83 -9.53
CA GLN A 380 4.08 16.26 -10.25
C GLN A 380 5.24 17.25 -10.43
N GLU A 381 4.95 18.54 -10.60
CA GLU A 381 5.95 19.61 -10.70
C GLU A 381 6.77 19.83 -9.41
N ASN A 382 6.21 19.48 -8.25
CA ASN A 382 6.84 19.69 -6.95
C ASN A 382 7.37 18.40 -6.30
N VAL A 383 7.02 17.23 -6.84
CA VAL A 383 7.45 15.92 -6.33
C VAL A 383 8.68 15.42 -7.10
N THR A 384 9.76 15.12 -6.37
CA THR A 384 10.94 14.44 -6.94
C THR A 384 10.78 12.93 -6.90
N ASP A 385 11.68 12.20 -7.58
CA ASP A 385 11.66 10.73 -7.59
C ASP A 385 11.91 10.09 -6.22
N ASP A 386 12.57 10.81 -5.31
CA ASP A 386 12.90 10.34 -3.96
C ASP A 386 11.80 10.66 -2.93
N MET A 387 10.79 11.43 -3.32
CA MET A 387 9.66 11.76 -2.46
C MET A 387 8.59 10.67 -2.53
N HIS A 388 7.97 10.41 -1.39
CA HIS A 388 6.89 9.44 -1.27
C HIS A 388 5.53 10.13 -1.34
N VAL A 389 4.63 9.62 -2.17
CA VAL A 389 3.26 10.09 -2.33
C VAL A 389 2.30 8.99 -1.90
N ALA A 390 1.56 9.21 -0.83
CA ALA A 390 0.52 8.31 -0.34
C ALA A 390 -0.86 8.83 -0.75
N LEU A 391 -1.62 7.99 -1.45
CA LEU A 391 -2.98 8.31 -1.86
C LEU A 391 -3.99 7.77 -0.85
N ASP A 392 -4.97 8.59 -0.52
CA ASP A 392 -6.22 8.13 0.05
C ASP A 392 -7.15 7.58 -1.05
N VAL A 393 -8.39 7.25 -0.69
CA VAL A 393 -9.35 6.62 -1.61
C VAL A 393 -10.49 7.58 -1.96
N GLY A 394 -10.89 7.59 -3.23
CA GLY A 394 -11.92 8.49 -3.78
C GLY A 394 -11.54 9.00 -5.16
N SER A 395 -12.34 9.83 -5.83
CA SER A 395 -12.11 10.13 -7.25
C SER A 395 -10.70 10.67 -7.57
N HIS A 396 -10.10 11.44 -6.65
CA HIS A 396 -8.69 11.86 -6.71
C HIS A 396 -7.71 10.68 -6.90
N TYR A 397 -7.94 9.55 -6.24
CA TYR A 397 -7.14 8.32 -6.36
C TYR A 397 -7.12 7.81 -7.81
N ILE A 398 -8.25 7.88 -8.53
CA ILE A 398 -8.36 7.42 -9.92
C ILE A 398 -7.50 8.31 -10.83
N TRP A 399 -7.63 9.63 -10.67
CA TRP A 399 -6.86 10.61 -11.43
C TRP A 399 -5.35 10.46 -11.19
N MET A 400 -4.95 10.32 -9.92
CA MET A 400 -3.55 10.10 -9.56
C MET A 400 -3.04 8.75 -10.08
N ALA A 401 -3.79 7.66 -9.93
CA ALA A 401 -3.37 6.33 -10.39
C ALA A 401 -3.16 6.25 -11.91
N ARG A 402 -3.93 7.00 -12.71
CA ARG A 402 -3.79 7.05 -14.17
C ARG A 402 -2.69 8.00 -14.64
N HIS A 403 -2.65 9.21 -14.09
CA HIS A 403 -1.90 10.31 -14.71
C HIS A 403 -0.64 10.71 -13.93
N PHE A 404 -0.54 10.40 -12.64
CA PHE A 404 0.67 10.67 -11.87
C PHE A 404 1.75 9.63 -12.18
N ARG A 405 2.92 10.11 -12.64
CA ARG A 405 4.09 9.28 -12.95
C ARG A 405 4.93 9.11 -11.70
N CYS A 406 5.26 7.85 -11.44
CA CYS A 406 6.16 7.42 -10.37
C CYS A 406 7.25 6.58 -11.05
N TYR A 407 8.50 6.77 -10.66
CA TYR A 407 9.64 6.11 -11.28
C TYR A 407 10.52 5.36 -10.28
N GLN A 408 10.06 5.23 -9.03
CA GLN A 408 10.68 4.39 -8.03
C GLN A 408 9.63 3.46 -7.42
N PRO A 409 9.94 2.17 -7.21
CA PRO A 409 9.02 1.27 -6.55
C PRO A 409 8.70 1.77 -5.14
N ARG A 410 7.48 1.54 -4.67
CA ARG A 410 7.01 1.94 -3.32
C ARG A 410 7.03 3.46 -3.03
N HIS A 411 7.20 4.32 -4.05
CA HIS A 411 7.12 5.78 -3.87
C HIS A 411 5.73 6.35 -4.16
N LEU A 412 4.85 5.59 -4.83
CA LEU A 412 3.43 5.89 -4.94
C LEU A 412 2.64 4.81 -4.20
N LEU A 413 2.11 5.15 -3.02
CA LEU A 413 1.39 4.22 -2.16
C LEU A 413 -0.11 4.32 -2.42
N ILE A 414 -0.73 3.20 -2.78
CA ILE A 414 -2.16 3.13 -3.13
C ILE A 414 -2.80 1.95 -2.38
N SER A 415 -3.92 2.18 -1.70
CA SER A 415 -4.77 1.10 -1.17
C SER A 415 -5.63 0.54 -2.30
N ASN A 416 -5.22 -0.60 -2.86
CA ASN A 416 -5.85 -1.19 -4.04
C ASN A 416 -6.41 -2.59 -3.78
N GLY A 417 -6.37 -3.07 -2.53
CA GLY A 417 -7.03 -4.32 -2.14
C GLY A 417 -8.35 -4.06 -1.45
N MET A 418 -8.29 -3.32 -0.33
CA MET A 418 -9.48 -2.99 0.46
C MET A 418 -10.06 -1.62 0.16
N GLN A 419 -9.34 -0.78 -0.58
CA GLN A 419 -9.76 0.58 -0.94
C GLN A 419 -10.19 1.38 0.32
N THR A 420 -9.32 1.38 1.32
CA THR A 420 -9.62 1.89 2.67
C THR A 420 -9.45 3.40 2.75
N LEU A 421 -10.52 4.12 3.11
CA LEU A 421 -10.47 5.56 3.37
C LEU A 421 -9.63 5.88 4.61
N GLY A 422 -8.87 6.97 4.56
CA GLY A 422 -8.08 7.50 5.68
C GLY A 422 -6.63 7.02 5.73
N VAL A 423 -6.18 6.17 4.81
CA VAL A 423 -4.80 5.65 4.79
C VAL A 423 -3.76 6.70 4.39
N GLY A 424 -4.15 7.74 3.64
CA GLY A 424 -3.20 8.63 2.95
C GLY A 424 -2.28 9.38 3.90
N LEU A 425 -2.85 10.07 4.91
CA LEU A 425 -2.07 10.83 5.89
C LEU A 425 -1.17 9.93 6.77
N PRO A 426 -1.69 8.88 7.43
CA PRO A 426 -0.86 7.97 8.24
C PRO A 426 0.31 7.35 7.45
N TRP A 427 0.09 6.96 6.19
CA TRP A 427 1.16 6.40 5.35
C TRP A 427 2.24 7.43 5.01
N ALA A 428 1.85 8.65 4.62
CA ALA A 428 2.81 9.72 4.34
C ALA A 428 3.63 10.10 5.59
N MET A 429 3.01 10.07 6.78
CA MET A 429 3.73 10.34 8.03
C MET A 429 4.86 9.34 8.27
N VAL A 430 4.64 8.04 8.00
CA VAL A 430 5.69 7.03 8.14
C VAL A 430 6.81 7.24 7.13
N ALA A 431 6.49 7.59 5.88
CA ALA A 431 7.52 7.93 4.91
C ALA A 431 8.38 9.11 5.39
N ALA A 432 7.79 10.17 5.96
CA ALA A 432 8.55 11.28 6.54
C ALA A 432 9.39 10.89 7.78
N MET A 433 9.00 9.85 8.52
CA MET A 433 9.80 9.33 9.63
C MET A 433 10.99 8.49 9.15
N LEU A 434 10.82 7.72 8.07
CA LEU A 434 11.85 6.85 7.51
C LEU A 434 12.85 7.60 6.63
N TYR A 435 12.38 8.63 5.92
CA TYR A 435 13.14 9.40 4.92
C TYR A 435 13.07 10.91 5.20
N PRO A 436 13.58 11.37 6.37
CA PRO A 436 13.42 12.76 6.83
C PRO A 436 14.11 13.80 5.94
N GLU A 437 15.05 13.38 5.08
CA GLU A 437 15.73 14.21 4.09
C GLU A 437 14.83 14.66 2.94
N HIS A 438 13.68 14.00 2.75
CA HIS A 438 12.69 14.31 1.73
C HIS A 438 11.34 14.62 2.36
N LYS A 439 10.56 15.47 1.70
CA LYS A 439 9.15 15.62 2.05
C LYS A 439 8.36 14.39 1.61
N SER A 440 7.37 14.00 2.39
CA SER A 440 6.33 13.09 1.93
C SER A 440 5.04 13.86 1.64
N VAL A 441 4.19 13.26 0.80
CA VAL A 441 2.95 13.87 0.34
C VAL A 441 1.80 12.93 0.64
N ALA A 442 0.75 13.44 1.28
CA ALA A 442 -0.54 12.76 1.36
C ALA A 442 -1.51 13.44 0.39
N VAL A 443 -2.19 12.68 -0.46
CA VAL A 443 -3.24 13.20 -1.35
C VAL A 443 -4.56 12.57 -0.96
N CYS A 444 -5.48 13.39 -0.46
CA CYS A 444 -6.74 12.94 0.12
C CYS A 444 -7.93 13.64 -0.54
N GLY A 445 -9.11 13.03 -0.47
CA GLY A 445 -10.38 13.75 -0.59
C GLY A 445 -10.78 14.34 0.76
N ASP A 446 -11.69 15.32 0.78
CA ASP A 446 -12.25 15.88 2.01
C ASP A 446 -12.92 14.85 2.91
N GLY A 447 -13.61 13.85 2.34
CA GLY A 447 -14.18 12.72 3.06
C GLY A 447 -13.11 11.86 3.74
N GLY A 448 -12.17 11.30 2.97
CA GLY A 448 -11.10 10.43 3.46
C GLY A 448 -10.15 11.14 4.44
N PHE A 449 -9.86 12.43 4.24
CA PHE A 449 -9.06 13.23 5.15
C PHE A 449 -9.64 13.23 6.57
N LEU A 450 -10.97 13.29 6.73
CA LEU A 450 -11.60 13.30 8.04
C LEU A 450 -11.60 11.92 8.74
N PHE A 451 -11.28 10.82 8.05
CA PHE A 451 -11.11 9.51 8.70
C PHE A 451 -9.84 9.41 9.56
N SER A 452 -8.79 10.15 9.21
CA SER A 452 -7.50 10.08 9.89
C SER A 452 -6.87 11.43 10.21
N GLY A 453 -7.53 12.55 9.89
CA GLY A 453 -7.03 13.91 10.08
C GLY A 453 -6.66 14.25 11.54
N ALA A 454 -7.19 13.51 12.51
CA ALA A 454 -6.77 13.62 13.91
C ALA A 454 -5.26 13.35 14.13
N GLU A 455 -4.62 12.57 13.24
CA GLU A 455 -3.17 12.32 13.27
C GLU A 455 -2.32 13.53 12.89
N LEU A 456 -2.92 14.65 12.45
CA LEU A 456 -2.20 15.92 12.40
C LEU A 456 -1.58 16.27 13.76
N ALA A 457 -2.22 15.89 14.88
CA ALA A 457 -1.64 16.05 16.21
C ALA A 457 -0.31 15.30 16.35
N THR A 458 -0.24 14.08 15.81
CA THR A 458 0.96 13.23 15.82
C THR A 458 2.02 13.80 14.86
N ALA A 459 1.62 14.25 13.67
CA ALA A 459 2.54 14.87 12.71
C ALA A 459 3.19 16.15 13.27
N VAL A 460 2.41 17.00 13.95
CA VAL A 460 2.91 18.22 14.61
C VAL A 460 3.83 17.88 15.79
N GLN A 461 3.42 16.93 16.64
CA GLN A 461 4.21 16.49 17.79
C GLN A 461 5.61 16.00 17.39
N HIS A 462 5.73 15.36 16.22
CA HIS A 462 6.99 14.83 15.72
C HIS A 462 7.66 15.72 14.65
N HIS A 463 7.12 16.92 14.40
CA HIS A 463 7.64 17.87 13.39
C HIS A 463 7.85 17.24 12.00
N LEU A 464 6.91 16.39 11.57
CA LEU A 464 7.07 15.63 10.32
C LEU A 464 6.95 16.53 9.09
N ASN A 465 7.83 16.33 8.12
CA ASN A 465 7.85 17.04 6.85
C ASN A 465 6.84 16.47 5.85
N VAL A 466 5.55 16.60 6.16
CA VAL A 466 4.42 16.09 5.35
C VAL A 466 3.64 17.24 4.73
N VAL A 467 3.37 17.16 3.42
CA VAL A 467 2.40 18.02 2.72
C VAL A 467 1.13 17.22 2.42
N THR A 468 0.03 17.56 3.08
CA THR A 468 -1.29 16.96 2.84
C THR A 468 -2.10 17.82 1.89
N ILE A 469 -2.47 17.28 0.74
CA ILE A 469 -3.25 17.97 -0.30
C ILE A 469 -4.66 17.39 -0.28
N VAL A 470 -5.64 18.21 0.11
CA VAL A 470 -7.04 17.82 0.22
C VAL A 470 -7.80 18.32 -1.01
N TRP A 471 -8.25 17.38 -1.84
CA TRP A 471 -9.14 17.63 -2.97
C TRP A 471 -10.56 17.81 -2.42
N ASN A 472 -11.01 19.05 -2.37
CA ASN A 472 -12.27 19.45 -1.73
C ASN A 472 -13.35 19.70 -2.79
N ASP A 473 -14.38 18.88 -2.80
CA ASP A 473 -15.51 19.00 -3.73
C ASP A 473 -16.77 19.60 -3.05
N GLY A 474 -16.59 20.18 -1.86
CA GLY A 474 -17.64 20.78 -1.07
C GLY A 474 -18.42 19.79 -0.21
N GLY A 475 -17.84 18.63 0.11
CA GLY A 475 -18.39 17.67 1.05
C GLY A 475 -19.20 16.55 0.38
N HIS A 476 -18.60 15.83 -0.57
CA HIS A 476 -19.19 14.62 -1.13
C HIS A 476 -18.22 13.44 -1.22
N TYR A 477 -18.77 12.23 -1.08
CA TYR A 477 -18.10 11.00 -1.48
C TYR A 477 -18.25 10.80 -2.99
N ASP A 478 -17.55 11.62 -3.78
CA ASP A 478 -17.74 11.71 -5.22
C ASP A 478 -17.60 10.37 -5.96
N MET A 479 -16.65 9.52 -5.55
CA MET A 479 -16.44 8.23 -6.21
C MET A 479 -17.68 7.34 -6.14
N VAL A 480 -18.40 7.38 -5.02
CA VAL A 480 -19.69 6.70 -4.86
C VAL A 480 -20.74 7.44 -5.68
N ARG A 481 -20.79 8.78 -5.57
CA ARG A 481 -21.77 9.64 -6.23
C ARG A 481 -21.83 9.41 -7.74
N PHE A 482 -20.71 9.51 -8.47
CA PHE A 482 -20.77 9.41 -9.93
C PHE A 482 -21.15 7.99 -10.38
N GLN A 483 -20.76 6.95 -9.62
CA GLN A 483 -21.16 5.57 -9.90
C GLN A 483 -22.66 5.34 -9.65
N GLU A 484 -23.22 5.89 -8.57
CA GLU A 484 -24.66 5.84 -8.31
C GLU A 484 -25.45 6.60 -9.38
N GLU A 485 -25.00 7.78 -9.78
CA GLU A 485 -25.63 8.54 -10.86
C GLU A 485 -25.59 7.78 -12.20
N MET A 486 -24.52 7.03 -12.48
CA MET A 486 -24.44 6.17 -13.67
C MET A 486 -25.38 4.95 -13.61
N LYS A 487 -25.57 4.34 -12.43
CA LYS A 487 -26.40 3.13 -12.25
C LYS A 487 -27.88 3.43 -12.03
N TYR A 488 -28.18 4.50 -11.29
CA TYR A 488 -29.50 4.78 -10.72
C TYR A 488 -30.03 6.16 -11.09
N SER A 489 -29.30 6.95 -11.90
CA SER A 489 -29.62 8.34 -12.26
C SER A 489 -29.64 9.35 -11.12
N GLN A 490 -29.51 8.92 -9.85
CA GLN A 490 -29.46 9.75 -8.65
C GLN A 490 -28.50 9.14 -7.63
N ALA A 491 -27.87 9.99 -6.81
CA ALA A 491 -27.00 9.57 -5.70
C ALA A 491 -27.70 9.66 -4.35
N ALA A 492 -27.27 8.85 -3.37
CA ALA A 492 -27.83 8.76 -2.03
C ALA A 492 -26.74 8.56 -0.96
N GLY A 493 -26.85 9.25 0.17
CA GLY A 493 -25.90 9.07 1.29
C GLY A 493 -24.47 9.59 1.05
N VAL A 494 -24.23 10.26 -0.07
CA VAL A 494 -22.90 10.73 -0.48
C VAL A 494 -22.56 12.15 -0.03
N LYS A 495 -23.52 12.92 0.48
CA LYS A 495 -23.32 14.33 0.83
C LYS A 495 -23.12 14.52 2.33
N PHE A 496 -22.12 15.32 2.69
CA PHE A 496 -21.84 15.76 4.06
C PHE A 496 -21.55 17.27 4.10
N GLY A 497 -21.30 17.81 5.29
CA GLY A 497 -20.99 19.23 5.47
C GLY A 497 -19.52 19.54 5.23
N ASN A 498 -19.22 20.75 4.74
CA ASN A 498 -17.83 21.19 4.54
C ASN A 498 -17.18 21.65 5.85
N VAL A 499 -15.87 21.43 5.98
CA VAL A 499 -15.03 21.88 7.10
C VAL A 499 -14.01 22.89 6.55
N ASP A 500 -13.74 23.96 7.30
CA ASP A 500 -12.67 24.90 6.92
C ASP A 500 -11.30 24.23 7.15
N ILE A 501 -10.78 23.56 6.13
CA ILE A 501 -9.54 22.76 6.17
C ILE A 501 -8.33 23.57 6.65
N VAL A 502 -8.25 24.85 6.28
CA VAL A 502 -7.17 25.75 6.74
C VAL A 502 -7.22 25.89 8.26
N LYS A 503 -8.39 26.26 8.81
CA LYS A 503 -8.56 26.40 10.25
C LYS A 503 -8.44 25.07 11.00
N TYR A 504 -8.88 23.98 10.37
CA TYR A 504 -8.66 22.64 10.90
C TYR A 504 -7.17 22.40 11.12
N ALA A 505 -6.34 22.59 10.10
CA ALA A 505 -4.89 22.41 10.21
C ALA A 505 -4.25 23.34 11.25
N GLU A 506 -4.61 24.63 11.23
CA GLU A 506 -4.11 25.63 12.19
C GLU A 506 -4.47 25.28 13.65
N SER A 507 -5.63 24.65 13.89
CA SER A 507 -6.06 24.24 15.23
C SER A 507 -5.18 23.14 15.85
N PHE A 508 -4.47 22.36 15.02
CA PHE A 508 -3.48 21.37 15.46
C PHE A 508 -2.07 21.95 15.56
N GLY A 509 -1.84 23.19 15.11
CA GLY A 509 -0.51 23.80 15.01
C GLY A 509 0.23 23.48 13.69
N ALA A 510 -0.46 22.93 12.70
CA ALA A 510 0.08 22.77 11.33
C ALA A 510 -0.15 24.05 10.51
N THR A 511 0.55 24.17 9.38
CA THR A 511 0.30 25.27 8.43
C THR A 511 -0.90 24.93 7.54
N GLY A 512 -1.92 25.78 7.52
CA GLY A 512 -3.04 25.67 6.58
C GLY A 512 -2.90 26.60 5.38
N LEU A 513 -3.09 26.10 4.16
CA LEU A 513 -3.11 26.89 2.92
C LEU A 513 -4.37 26.57 2.11
N ARG A 514 -4.80 27.50 1.25
CA ARG A 514 -5.95 27.32 0.35
C ARG A 514 -5.64 27.86 -1.04
N VAL A 515 -6.02 27.09 -2.05
CA VAL A 515 -6.10 27.54 -3.44
C VAL A 515 -7.43 28.29 -3.62
N ASN A 516 -7.39 29.62 -3.65
CA ASN A 516 -8.61 30.43 -3.77
C ASN A 516 -9.18 30.49 -5.20
N LYS A 517 -8.34 30.26 -6.19
CA LYS A 517 -8.72 30.18 -7.61
C LYS A 517 -7.74 29.26 -8.34
N PRO A 518 -8.16 28.58 -9.43
CA PRO A 518 -7.30 27.63 -10.15
C PRO A 518 -5.96 28.20 -10.62
N ALA A 519 -5.93 29.50 -10.97
CA ALA A 519 -4.70 30.18 -11.38
C ALA A 519 -3.62 30.28 -10.28
N ASP A 520 -3.98 30.11 -9.01
CA ASP A 520 -3.03 30.16 -7.89
C ASP A 520 -2.48 28.77 -7.52
N LEU A 521 -2.97 27.69 -8.16
CA LEU A 521 -2.68 26.30 -7.80
C LEU A 521 -1.17 25.99 -7.71
N THR A 522 -0.43 26.20 -8.82
CA THR A 522 1.03 25.96 -8.85
C THR A 522 1.76 26.78 -7.81
N LYS A 523 1.38 28.06 -7.64
CA LYS A 523 2.01 28.95 -6.66
C LYS A 523 1.81 28.46 -5.22
N VAL A 524 0.58 28.08 -4.86
CA VAL A 524 0.24 27.63 -3.50
C VAL A 524 0.88 26.28 -3.20
N LEU A 525 0.88 25.34 -4.14
CA LEU A 525 1.58 24.07 -3.94
C LEU A 525 3.09 24.29 -3.82
N SER A 526 3.73 25.05 -4.70
CA SER A 526 5.16 25.37 -4.53
C SER A 526 5.46 26.08 -3.20
N GLN A 527 4.56 26.93 -2.70
CA GLN A 527 4.71 27.47 -1.35
C GLN A 527 4.65 26.36 -0.29
N ALA A 528 3.68 25.46 -0.36
CA ALA A 528 3.51 24.36 0.60
C ALA A 528 4.75 23.45 0.68
N PHE A 529 5.34 23.10 -0.46
CA PHE A 529 6.54 22.26 -0.52
C PHE A 529 7.81 22.96 -0.01
N ASN A 530 7.82 24.29 0.15
CA ASN A 530 8.95 25.05 0.70
C ASN A 530 8.82 25.37 2.20
N ILE A 531 7.73 24.95 2.86
CA ILE A 531 7.51 25.19 4.29
C ILE A 531 7.95 23.96 5.08
N ASP A 532 8.81 24.13 6.08
CA ASP A 532 9.18 23.04 6.99
C ASP A 532 8.04 22.64 7.94
N GLY A 533 7.97 21.35 8.26
CA GLY A 533 6.93 20.77 9.11
C GLY A 533 5.62 20.43 8.38
N PRO A 534 4.55 20.10 9.14
CA PRO A 534 3.27 19.67 8.57
C PRO A 534 2.51 20.82 7.90
N VAL A 535 2.10 20.60 6.65
CA VAL A 535 1.31 21.55 5.86
C VAL A 535 0.07 20.86 5.32
N VAL A 536 -1.09 21.50 5.40
CA VAL A 536 -2.34 21.04 4.77
C VAL A 536 -2.81 22.08 3.76
N VAL A 537 -3.06 21.65 2.53
CA VAL A 537 -3.51 22.50 1.43
C VAL A 537 -4.91 22.10 1.02
N ASP A 538 -5.86 23.03 1.15
CA ASP A 538 -7.22 22.91 0.64
C ASP A 538 -7.27 23.30 -0.85
N VAL A 539 -7.62 22.33 -1.69
CA VAL A 539 -7.71 22.49 -3.15
C VAL A 539 -9.14 22.23 -3.59
N PRO A 540 -9.94 23.28 -3.86
CA PRO A 540 -11.24 23.13 -4.48
C PRO A 540 -11.12 22.45 -5.85
N VAL A 541 -11.90 21.40 -6.09
CA VAL A 541 -11.86 20.61 -7.34
C VAL A 541 -13.23 20.54 -8.03
N ASP A 542 -13.21 20.55 -9.36
CA ASP A 542 -14.39 20.34 -10.19
C ASP A 542 -14.44 18.90 -10.69
N TYR A 543 -15.40 18.13 -10.19
CA TYR A 543 -15.63 16.73 -10.56
C TYR A 543 -16.75 16.52 -11.58
N SER A 544 -17.26 17.59 -12.21
CA SER A 544 -18.36 17.51 -13.18
C SER A 544 -18.10 16.54 -14.35
N ASN A 545 -16.83 16.33 -14.73
CA ASN A 545 -16.43 15.42 -15.80
C ASN A 545 -16.01 14.00 -15.32
N ASN A 546 -16.13 13.65 -14.04
CA ASN A 546 -15.64 12.35 -13.55
C ASN A 546 -16.33 11.13 -14.19
N LYS A 547 -17.55 11.28 -14.71
CA LYS A 547 -18.23 10.22 -15.48
C LYS A 547 -17.46 9.83 -16.74
N GLU A 548 -16.64 10.73 -17.30
CA GLU A 548 -15.81 10.46 -18.46
C GLU A 548 -14.67 9.48 -18.15
N LEU A 549 -14.28 9.32 -16.88
CA LEU A 549 -13.29 8.31 -16.46
C LEU A 549 -13.74 6.88 -16.79
N ALA A 550 -15.06 6.66 -16.85
CA ALA A 550 -15.71 5.40 -17.19
C ALA A 550 -16.25 5.38 -18.64
N ALA A 551 -15.92 6.37 -19.47
CA ALA A 551 -16.29 6.36 -20.89
C ALA A 551 -15.44 5.35 -21.68
N ASN A 552 -15.91 4.94 -22.86
CA ASN A 552 -15.15 4.09 -23.81
C ASN A 552 -14.64 2.75 -23.23
N LEU A 553 -15.43 2.09 -22.37
CA LEU A 553 -15.11 0.75 -21.86
C LEU A 553 -14.95 -0.26 -23.01
N ILE A 554 -13.89 -1.05 -22.95
CA ILE A 554 -13.62 -2.16 -23.87
C ILE A 554 -14.58 -3.31 -23.51
N ASP A 555 -15.68 -3.44 -24.26
CA ASP A 555 -16.78 -4.38 -24.01
C ASP A 555 -17.35 -4.30 -22.58
N SER A 556 -18.45 -3.53 -22.42
CA SER A 556 -19.05 -3.13 -21.13
C SER A 556 -18.81 -4.09 -19.96
N GLN A 557 -18.06 -3.61 -18.96
CA GLN A 557 -17.97 -4.25 -17.63
C GLN A 557 -19.28 -4.07 -16.83
N LEU A 558 -20.04 -3.03 -17.18
CA LEU A 558 -21.37 -2.74 -16.66
C LEU A 558 -22.36 -3.60 -17.46
N GLY A 559 -22.60 -4.81 -16.97
CA GLY A 559 -23.75 -5.62 -17.38
C GLY A 559 -25.06 -5.02 -16.89
#